data_AF-A0A1N6QE60-F1
#
_entry.id   AF-A0A1N6QE60-F1
#
_cell.length_a   1.000
_cell.length_b   1.000
_cell.length_c   1.000
_cell.angle_alpha   90.00
_cell.angle_beta   90.00
_cell.angle_gamma   90.00
#
_symmetry.space_group_name_H-M   'P 1'
#
loop_
_entity.id
_entity.type
_entity.pdbx_description
1 polymer ?
#
loop_
_entity_poly.entity_id
_entity_poly.type
_entity_poly.pdbx_seq_one_letter_code
_entity_poly.pdbx_strand_id
1 'polypeptide(L)' 'MLTVIDGDGAGARPSNRHKKILETARHIERHVRAGHFSIGQTLAKALTPIERAFVTERMFRNGLGEDIVVRVLAP' A
#
# COMPACT_ATOMS: atom_id res chain seq x y z
N MET A 1 -3.19 -5.70 -28.98
CA MET A 1 -4.55 -5.28 -28.61
C MET A 1 -4.92 -6.05 -27.36
N LEU A 2 -4.87 -5.42 -26.19
CA LEU A 2 -5.20 -6.07 -24.91
C LEU A 2 -6.70 -5.86 -24.67
N THR A 3 -7.47 -6.94 -24.78
CA THR A 3 -8.91 -6.96 -24.53
C THR A 3 -9.13 -6.85 -23.02
N VAL A 4 -9.59 -5.70 -22.56
CA VAL A 4 -10.04 -5.52 -21.17
C VAL A 4 -11.43 -6.14 -21.09
N ILE A 5 -11.54 -7.27 -20.38
CA ILE A 5 -12.81 -7.89 -20.07
C ILE A 5 -13.43 -7.07 -18.93
N ASP A 6 -14.39 -6.21 -19.25
CA ASP A 6 -15.28 -5.59 -18.26
C ASP A 6 -16.21 -6.66 -17.71
N GLY A 7 -15.74 -7.35 -16.66
CA GLY A 7 -16.54 -8.21 -15.82
C GLY A 7 -17.42 -7.34 -14.91
N ASP A 8 -18.72 -7.33 -15.23
CA ASP A 8 -19.77 -6.72 -14.42
C ASP A 8 -19.74 -7.28 -12.98
N GLY A 9 -19.78 -6.37 -12.03
CA GLY A 9 -19.63 -6.65 -10.61
C GLY A 9 -19.09 -5.42 -9.90
N ALA A 10 -19.99 -4.50 -9.55
CA ALA A 10 -19.90 -3.32 -8.68
C ALA A 10 -18.69 -3.19 -7.71
N GLY A 11 -17.46 -3.24 -8.23
CA GLY A 11 -16.22 -2.99 -7.54
C GLY A 11 -15.82 -1.55 -7.80
N ALA A 12 -15.49 -0.81 -6.74
CA ALA A 12 -15.07 0.58 -6.81
C ALA A 12 -14.17 0.82 -8.04
N ARG A 13 -14.56 1.76 -8.91
CA ARG A 13 -13.86 2.08 -10.17
C ARG A 13 -12.35 2.01 -9.96
N PRO A 14 -11.56 1.40 -10.88
CA PRO A 14 -10.12 1.19 -10.70
C PRO A 14 -9.35 2.45 -10.25
N SER A 15 -9.81 3.63 -10.69
CA SER A 15 -9.29 4.94 -10.30
C SER A 15 -9.48 5.27 -8.80
N ASN A 16 -10.60 4.87 -8.18
CA ASN A 16 -10.86 5.08 -6.76
C ASN A 16 -10.02 4.15 -5.89
N ARG A 17 -9.81 2.89 -6.32
CA ARG A 17 -8.96 1.95 -5.59
C ARG A 17 -7.50 2.40 -5.62
N HIS A 18 -6.99 2.81 -6.77
CA HIS A 18 -5.62 3.33 -6.89
C HIS A 18 -5.38 4.56 -6.00
N LYS A 19 -6.31 5.53 -5.97
CA LYS A 19 -6.24 6.67 -5.05
C LYS A 19 -6.20 6.24 -3.59
N LYS A 20 -7.05 5.29 -3.20
CA LYS A 20 -7.10 4.75 -1.82
C LYS A 20 -5.78 4.07 -1.43
N ILE A 21 -5.15 3.34 -2.35
CA ILE A 21 -3.83 2.73 -2.12
C ILE A 21 -2.77 3.82 -1.89
N LEU A 22 -2.75 4.87 -2.71
CA LEU A 22 -1.81 5.99 -2.55
C LEU A 22 -2.00 6.73 -1.21
N GLU A 23 -3.24 6.97 -0.80
CA GLU A 23 -3.54 7.58 0.50
C GLU A 23 -3.10 6.69 1.65
N THR A 24 -3.38 5.38 1.56
CA THR A 24 -2.97 4.39 2.56
C THR A 24 -1.44 4.33 2.66
N ALA A 25 -0.73 4.33 1.53
CA ALA A 25 0.74 4.37 1.49
C ALA A 25 1.29 5.61 2.21
N ARG A 26 0.74 6.79 1.92
CA ARG A 26 1.12 8.04 2.60
C ARG A 26 0.81 8.03 4.10
N HIS A 27 -0.27 7.37 4.52
CA HIS A 27 -0.59 7.20 5.93
C HIS A 27 0.45 6.31 6.61
N ILE A 28 0.76 5.16 6.02
CA ILE A 28 1.79 4.24 6.53
C ILE A 28 3.13 4.98 6.64
N GLU A 29 3.58 5.63 5.57
CA GLU A 29 4.84 6.39 5.55
C GLU A 29 4.90 7.46 6.66
N ARG A 30 3.82 8.24 6.86
CA ARG A 30 3.77 9.26 7.91
C ARG A 30 3.87 8.67 9.31
N HIS A 31 3.11 7.61 9.59
CA HIS A 31 3.16 6.96 10.90
C HIS A 31 4.53 6.33 11.17
N VAL A 32 5.11 5.69 10.16
CA VAL A 32 6.43 5.07 10.27
C VAL A 32 7.52 6.10 10.49
N ARG A 33 7.51 7.23 9.77
CA ARG A 33 8.46 8.33 9.99
C ARG A 33 8.31 8.99 11.37
N ALA A 34 7.11 8.96 11.94
CA ALA A 34 6.86 9.41 13.31
C ALA A 34 7.20 8.35 14.38
N GLY A 35 7.72 7.18 14.00
CA GLY A 35 8.04 6.07 14.92
C GLY A 35 6.83 5.22 15.33
N HIS A 36 5.64 5.46 14.78
CA HIS A 36 4.41 4.73 15.08
C HIS A 36 4.27 3.46 14.20
N PHE A 37 5.18 2.51 14.37
CA PHE A 37 5.25 1.30 13.54
C PHE A 37 3.99 0.42 13.64
N SER A 38 3.39 0.29 14.83
CA SER A 38 2.20 -0.55 15.06
C SER A 38 0.96 -0.07 14.27
N ILE A 39 0.84 1.25 14.08
CA ILE A 39 -0.23 1.83 13.25
C ILE A 39 0.02 1.51 11.78
N GLY A 40 1.27 1.64 11.33
CA GLY A 40 1.68 1.24 9.99
C GLY A 40 1.34 -0.23 9.69
N GLN A 41 1.66 -1.14 10.61
CA GLN A 41 1.33 -2.56 10.49
C GLN A 41 -0.18 -2.80 10.40
N THR A 42 -0.97 -2.10 11.23
CA THR A 42 -2.43 -2.24 11.22
C THR A 42 -3.01 -1.81 9.88
N LEU A 43 -2.50 -0.73 9.29
CA LEU A 43 -2.89 -0.27 7.96
C LEU A 43 -2.43 -1.25 6.86
N ALA A 44 -1.25 -1.84 7.00
CA ALA A 44 -0.70 -2.80 6.04
C ALA A 44 -1.50 -4.12 5.97
N LYS A 45 -2.22 -4.49 7.04
CA LYS A 45 -3.11 -5.66 7.06
C LYS A 45 -4.29 -5.54 6.09
N ALA A 46 -4.73 -4.33 5.78
CA ALA A 46 -5.81 -4.08 4.83
C ALA A 46 -5.36 -4.16 3.36
N LEU A 47 -4.06 -4.26 3.10
CA LEU A 47 -3.50 -4.34 1.76
C LEU A 47 -3.50 -5.77 1.23
N THR A 48 -3.92 -5.92 -0.03
CA THR A 48 -3.66 -7.14 -0.80
C THR A 48 -2.16 -7.31 -1.07
N PRO A 49 -1.69 -8.52 -1.42
CA PRO A 49 -0.28 -8.75 -1.73
C PRO A 49 0.30 -7.81 -2.81
N ILE A 50 -0.48 -7.52 -3.86
CA ILE A 50 -0.07 -6.61 -4.94
C ILE A 50 0.06 -5.17 -4.44
N GLU A 51 -0.92 -4.70 -3.65
CA GLU A 51 -0.90 -3.35 -3.08
C GLU A 51 0.26 -3.20 -2.10
N ARG A 52 0.56 -4.25 -1.33
CA ARG A 52 1.70 -4.29 -0.41
C ARG A 52 3.02 -4.22 -1.14
N ALA A 53 3.19 -4.93 -2.27
CA ALA A 53 4.38 -4.82 -3.10
C ALA A 53 4.57 -3.39 -3.63
N PHE A 54 3.48 -2.75 -4.08
CA PHE A 54 3.51 -1.35 -4.50
C PHE A 54 3.91 -0.39 -3.37
N VAL A 55 3.35 -0.56 -2.16
CA VAL A 55 3.71 0.29 -1.00
C VAL A 55 5.15 0.06 -0.56
N THR A 56 5.61 -1.19 -0.58
CA THR A 56 7.01 -1.57 -0.27
C THR A 56 7.99 -0.84 -1.18
N GLU A 57 7.77 -0.95 -2.49
CA GLU A 57 8.61 -0.35 -3.52
C GLU A 57 8.64 1.19 -3.40
N ARG A 58 7.48 1.79 -3.11
CA ARG A 58 7.36 3.23 -2.84
C ARG A 58 8.12 3.66 -1.58
N MET A 59 8.01 2.91 -0.48
CA MET A 59 8.70 3.23 0.76
C MET A 59 10.23 3.22 0.58
N PHE A 60 10.75 2.24 -0.17
CA PHE A 60 12.16 2.21 -0.57
C PHE A 60 12.56 3.42 -1.40
N ARG A 61 11.79 3.78 -2.44
CA ARG A 61 12.05 5.01 -3.22
C ARG A 61 12.05 6.28 -2.36
N ASN A 62 11.25 6.30 -1.29
CA ASN A 62 11.15 7.42 -0.36
C ASN A 62 12.20 7.38 0.77
N GLY A 63 13.20 6.49 0.68
CA GLY A 63 14.35 6.42 1.56
C GLY A 63 14.10 5.77 2.91
N LEU A 64 13.03 4.98 3.06
CA LEU A 64 12.83 4.18 4.27
C LEU A 64 13.78 2.97 4.26
N GLY A 65 14.39 2.69 5.41
CA GLY A 65 15.29 1.54 5.61
C GLY A 65 14.56 0.21 5.44
N GLU A 66 15.28 -0.80 4.95
CA GLU A 66 14.76 -2.15 4.74
C GLU A 66 14.22 -2.77 6.03
N ASP A 67 14.92 -2.57 7.15
CA ASP A 67 14.50 -3.03 8.47
C ASP A 67 13.13 -2.48 8.87
N ILE A 68 12.89 -1.19 8.58
CA ILE A 68 11.63 -0.50 8.85
C ILE A 68 10.52 -1.03 7.95
N VAL A 69 10.81 -1.17 6.65
CA VAL A 69 9.83 -1.62 5.65
C VAL A 69 9.40 -3.06 5.95
N VAL A 70 10.34 -3.95 6.23
CA VAL A 70 10.06 -5.35 6.62
C VAL A 70 9.26 -5.37 7.92
N ARG A 71 9.65 -4.60 8.94
CA ARG A 71 8.92 -4.55 10.22
C ARG A 71 7.46 -4.11 10.07
N VAL A 72 7.15 -3.28 9.09
CA VAL A 72 5.80 -2.69 8.92
C VAL A 72 4.94 -3.47 7.92
N LEU A 73 5.55 -3.99 6.85
CA LEU A 73 4.84 -4.60 5.72
C LEU A 73 5.00 -6.12 5.65
N ALA A 74 5.93 -6.75 6.39
CA ALA A 74 5.99 -8.20 6.45
C ALA A 74 4.70 -8.78 7.06
N PRO A 75 4.22 -9.93 6.56
CA PRO A 75 3.06 -10.62 7.11
C PRO A 75 3.25 -11.04 8.57
#